data_AF-A0A925Y4P7-F1
#
_entry.id   AF-A0A925Y4P7-F1
#
_cell.length_a   1.000
_cell.length_b   1.000
_cell.length_c   1.000
_cell.angle_alpha   90.00
_cell.angle_beta   90.00
_cell.angle_gamma   90.00
#
_symmetry.space_group_name_H-M   'P 1'
#
loop_
_entity.id
_entity.type
_entity.pdbx_description
1 polymer ?
#
loop_
_entity_poly.entity_id
_entity_poly.type
_entity_poly.pdbx_seq_one_letter_code
_entity_poly.pdbx_strand_id
1 'polypeptide(L)'
;MGPKREERIVSRFPSPSQEVALELVKQALLVREPDRVTKFFRLGTTGADKVVAFLTTMAERDGEIQSMDWLSSMDANGLLIDGVAVNTQLGDKRMNRLALLTPDEAGFWKIDFESFARIVEPSWSDLLEKNAPVAMVRVVVGQDFYYNGFFLDDTQWRCFGIVSPERSEVMLGYCRKGSRQDAAMQSIMTNAGRSVDGSPIVRATLEIQRRDGAELRQFEITRVLAEDWIMAAKPFDENFK
;
A
#
# COMPACT_ATOMS: atom_id res chain seq x y z
N MET A 1 24.22 -17.31 12.31
CA MET A 1 23.54 -17.33 10.99
C MET A 1 23.79 -15.98 10.35
N GLY A 2 24.51 -15.93 9.23
CA GLY A 2 24.64 -14.67 8.48
C GLY A 2 23.28 -14.24 7.91
N PRO A 3 23.05 -12.94 7.65
CA PRO A 3 21.83 -12.51 6.98
C PRO A 3 21.75 -13.25 5.64
N LYS A 4 20.64 -13.95 5.42
CA LYS A 4 20.30 -14.56 4.15
C LYS A 4 20.30 -13.40 3.14
N ARG A 5 21.23 -13.39 2.18
CA ARG A 5 21.17 -12.46 1.05
C ARG A 5 19.81 -12.68 0.41
N GLU A 6 18.92 -11.70 0.49
CA GLU A 6 17.71 -11.68 -0.33
C GLU A 6 18.18 -11.85 -1.78
N GLU A 7 17.75 -12.94 -2.41
CA GLU A 7 17.99 -13.15 -3.82
C GLU A 7 17.24 -12.03 -4.54
N ARG A 8 17.99 -11.07 -5.07
CA ARG A 8 17.38 -9.97 -5.81
C ARG A 8 16.53 -10.54 -6.93
N ILE A 9 15.35 -9.99 -7.11
CA ILE A 9 14.52 -10.33 -8.26
C ILE A 9 15.33 -9.97 -9.49
N VAL A 10 15.62 -10.98 -10.31
CA VAL A 10 16.26 -10.77 -11.60
C VAL A 10 15.21 -10.17 -12.53
N SER A 11 14.98 -8.86 -12.38
CA SER A 11 14.19 -8.10 -13.34
C SER A 11 14.89 -8.18 -14.69
N ARG A 12 14.10 -8.40 -15.74
CA ARG A 12 14.57 -8.31 -17.13
C ARG A 12 15.09 -6.89 -17.46
N PHE A 13 14.64 -5.89 -16.71
CA PHE A 13 14.97 -4.49 -16.93
C PHE A 13 15.70 -3.90 -15.73
N PRO A 14 16.80 -3.16 -15.95
CA PRO A 14 17.52 -2.50 -14.85
C PRO A 14 16.64 -1.42 -14.21
N SER A 15 16.86 -1.18 -12.92
CA SER A 15 16.33 0.02 -12.25
C SER A 15 16.78 1.29 -12.98
N PRO A 16 15.94 2.33 -13.05
CA PRO A 16 16.39 3.64 -13.50
C PRO A 16 17.47 4.19 -12.56
N SER A 17 18.25 5.16 -13.03
CA SER A 17 19.06 5.96 -12.09
C SER A 17 18.14 6.81 -11.22
N GLN A 18 18.65 7.27 -10.08
CA GLN A 18 17.94 8.17 -9.18
C GLN A 18 17.40 9.41 -9.93
N GLU A 19 18.20 10.03 -10.80
CA GLU A 19 17.82 11.21 -11.56
C GLU A 19 16.69 10.91 -12.55
N VAL A 20 16.74 9.74 -13.20
CA VAL A 20 15.71 9.29 -14.14
C VAL A 20 14.40 9.00 -13.41
N ALA A 21 14.44 8.35 -12.24
CA ALA A 21 13.26 8.08 -11.44
C ALA A 21 12.58 9.39 -10.98
N LEU A 22 13.36 10.34 -10.47
CA LEU A 22 12.86 11.64 -10.02
C LEU A 22 12.24 12.44 -11.18
N GLU A 23 12.89 12.50 -12.34
CA GLU A 23 12.35 13.21 -13.50
C GLU A 23 11.08 12.54 -14.03
N LEU A 24 11.02 11.21 -14.04
CA LEU A 24 9.82 10.48 -14.44
C LEU A 24 8.64 10.84 -13.54
N VAL A 25 8.83 10.82 -12.23
CA VAL A 25 7.78 11.17 -11.26
C VAL A 25 7.35 12.62 -11.42
N LYS A 26 8.30 13.55 -11.60
CA LYS A 26 8.00 14.95 -11.85
C LYS A 26 7.14 15.14 -13.10
N GLN A 27 7.49 14.50 -14.22
CA GLN A 27 6.72 14.58 -15.45
C GLN A 27 5.33 13.94 -15.31
N ALA A 28 5.24 12.81 -14.60
CA ALA A 28 3.98 12.13 -14.35
C ALA A 28 2.98 13.03 -13.61
N LEU A 29 3.43 13.75 -12.59
CA LEU A 29 2.58 14.63 -11.77
C LEU A 29 2.11 15.90 -12.52
N LEU A 30 2.75 16.24 -13.64
CA LEU A 30 2.35 17.36 -14.51
C LEU A 30 1.34 16.96 -15.60
N VAL A 31 1.01 15.67 -15.74
CA VAL A 31 0.06 15.19 -16.76
C VAL A 31 -1.34 15.76 -16.49
N ARG A 32 -1.94 16.36 -17.52
CA ARG A 32 -3.33 16.87 -17.50
C ARG A 32 -4.19 16.38 -18.66
N GLU A 33 -3.64 15.53 -19.51
CA GLU A 33 -4.29 15.00 -20.71
C GLU A 33 -4.45 13.47 -20.56
N PRO A 34 -5.67 12.91 -20.67
CA PRO A 34 -5.93 11.47 -20.49
C PRO A 34 -5.04 10.57 -21.35
N ASP A 35 -4.83 10.95 -22.62
CA ASP A 35 -4.02 10.16 -23.58
C ASP A 35 -2.54 10.05 -23.19
N ARG A 36 -2.06 10.95 -22.32
CA ARG A 36 -0.67 10.94 -21.82
C ARG A 36 -0.50 10.15 -20.54
N VAL A 37 -1.58 9.77 -19.85
CA VAL A 37 -1.52 9.12 -18.54
C VAL A 37 -0.81 7.75 -18.63
N THR A 38 -1.15 6.94 -19.62
CA THR A 38 -0.61 5.57 -19.78
C THR A 38 0.88 5.52 -20.07
N LYS A 39 1.48 6.66 -20.46
CA LYS A 39 2.93 6.81 -20.59
C LYS A 39 3.64 6.74 -19.24
N PHE A 40 3.00 7.24 -18.18
CA PHE A 40 3.63 7.41 -16.87
C PHE A 40 3.03 6.54 -15.77
N PHE A 41 1.78 6.10 -15.94
CA PHE A 41 1.05 5.36 -14.92
C PHE A 41 0.62 3.98 -15.41
N ARG A 42 0.71 3.00 -14.52
CA ARG A 42 -0.13 1.81 -14.53
C ARG A 42 -1.45 2.16 -13.84
N LEU A 43 -2.57 1.89 -14.49
CA LEU A 43 -3.86 2.36 -14.01
C LEU A 43 -4.61 1.35 -13.13
N GLY A 44 -4.27 0.06 -13.23
CA GLY A 44 -5.07 -1.01 -12.62
C GLY A 44 -6.49 -0.98 -13.17
N THR A 45 -7.47 -0.80 -12.29
CA THR A 45 -8.89 -0.66 -12.63
C THR A 45 -9.31 0.80 -12.87
N THR A 46 -8.42 1.76 -12.60
CA THR A 46 -8.72 3.19 -12.71
C THR A 46 -8.68 3.67 -14.18
N GLY A 47 -9.64 4.49 -14.60
CA GLY A 47 -9.61 5.15 -15.91
C GLY A 47 -8.67 6.36 -15.95
N ALA A 48 -8.10 6.68 -17.11
CA ALA A 48 -7.17 7.82 -17.28
C ALA A 48 -7.77 9.17 -16.83
N ASP A 49 -9.06 9.40 -17.09
CA ASP A 49 -9.75 10.62 -16.64
C ASP A 49 -9.75 10.79 -15.13
N LYS A 50 -9.90 9.69 -14.38
CA LYS A 50 -9.84 9.71 -12.92
C LYS A 50 -8.44 10.03 -12.42
N VAL A 51 -7.40 9.57 -13.13
CA VAL A 51 -6.00 9.94 -12.82
C VAL A 51 -5.79 11.44 -13.02
N VAL A 52 -6.24 11.99 -14.16
CA VAL A 52 -6.14 13.43 -14.42
C VAL A 52 -6.91 14.24 -13.36
N ALA A 53 -8.13 13.82 -13.02
CA ALA A 53 -8.93 14.46 -11.99
C ALA A 53 -8.21 14.46 -10.62
N PHE A 54 -7.63 13.33 -10.24
CA PHE A 54 -6.83 13.20 -9.02
C PHE A 54 -5.61 14.12 -9.03
N LEU A 55 -4.84 14.15 -10.12
CA LEU A 55 -3.64 14.99 -10.23
C LEU A 55 -3.98 16.48 -10.21
N THR A 56 -5.15 16.85 -10.72
CA THR A 56 -5.62 18.24 -10.74
C THR A 56 -6.00 18.73 -9.34
N THR A 57 -6.58 17.88 -8.50
CA THR A 57 -7.00 18.23 -7.13
C THR A 57 -5.96 17.86 -6.06
N MET A 58 -4.81 17.32 -6.45
CA MET A 58 -3.78 16.84 -5.52
C MET A 58 -3.28 17.95 -4.59
N ALA A 59 -3.04 19.16 -5.11
CA ALA A 59 -2.57 20.28 -4.29
C ALA A 59 -3.61 20.73 -3.25
N GLU A 60 -4.91 20.66 -3.58
CA GLU A 60 -5.99 20.98 -2.65
C GLU A 60 -6.10 19.93 -1.54
N ARG A 61 -5.88 18.65 -1.87
CA ARG A 61 -6.03 17.54 -0.92
C ARG A 61 -4.80 17.31 -0.05
N ASP A 62 -3.61 17.31 -0.66
CA ASP A 62 -2.36 16.93 -0.01
C ASP A 62 -1.43 18.12 0.24
N GLY A 63 -1.70 19.27 -0.37
CA GLY A 63 -0.85 20.45 -0.35
C GLY A 63 0.15 20.52 -1.51
N GLU A 64 0.87 21.64 -1.57
CA GLU A 64 1.88 21.87 -2.60
C GLU A 64 3.08 20.95 -2.40
N ILE A 65 3.65 20.46 -3.50
CA ILE A 65 4.84 19.62 -3.50
C ILE A 65 6.04 20.46 -3.03
N GLN A 66 6.70 20.00 -1.96
CA GLN A 66 7.87 20.65 -1.37
C GLN A 66 9.18 20.01 -1.85
N SER A 67 9.22 18.67 -1.90
CA SER A 67 10.38 17.93 -2.37
C SER A 67 9.97 16.58 -2.96
N MET A 68 10.89 16.00 -3.73
CA MET A 68 10.84 14.61 -4.14
C MET A 68 12.16 13.95 -3.78
N ASP A 69 12.10 12.84 -3.06
CA ASP A 69 13.27 12.13 -2.56
C ASP A 69 13.23 10.70 -3.09
N TRP A 70 14.28 10.30 -3.82
CA TRP A 70 14.46 8.91 -4.18
C TRP A 70 14.82 8.12 -2.92
N LEU A 71 14.13 7.01 -2.71
CA LEU A 71 14.28 6.19 -1.51
C LEU A 71 15.28 5.06 -1.75
N SER A 72 14.92 4.16 -2.66
CA SER A 72 15.67 2.95 -2.97
C SER A 72 15.02 2.21 -4.14
N SER A 73 15.79 1.32 -4.76
CA SER A 73 15.22 0.17 -5.46
C SER A 73 15.10 -1.02 -4.50
N MET A 74 13.97 -1.70 -4.50
CA MET A 74 13.65 -2.83 -3.62
C MET A 74 12.88 -3.91 -4.37
N ASP A 75 12.94 -5.13 -3.83
CA ASP A 75 12.22 -6.29 -4.35
C ASP A 75 11.06 -6.60 -3.40
N ALA A 76 9.82 -6.54 -3.89
CA ALA A 76 8.63 -6.89 -3.10
C ALA A 76 7.53 -7.44 -4.00
N ASN A 77 6.73 -8.39 -3.49
CA ASN A 77 5.68 -9.07 -4.27
C ASN A 77 6.16 -9.72 -5.58
N GLY A 78 7.44 -10.11 -5.68
CA GLY A 78 7.99 -10.60 -6.94
C GLY A 78 8.16 -9.51 -8.01
N LEU A 79 8.15 -8.24 -7.62
CA LEU A 79 8.41 -7.08 -8.48
C LEU A 79 9.69 -6.35 -8.06
N LEU A 80 10.48 -5.91 -9.03
CA LEU A 80 11.50 -4.90 -8.82
C LEU A 80 10.82 -3.52 -8.82
N ILE A 81 10.91 -2.82 -7.69
CA ILE A 81 10.23 -1.55 -7.43
C ILE A 81 11.26 -0.47 -7.18
N ASP A 82 11.05 0.70 -7.78
CA ASP A 82 11.80 1.91 -7.47
C ASP A 82 10.89 2.91 -6.74
N GLY A 83 11.33 3.43 -5.60
CA GLY A 83 10.51 4.25 -4.72
C GLY A 83 10.93 5.71 -4.72
N VAL A 84 9.99 6.61 -4.99
CA VAL A 84 10.15 8.06 -4.79
C VAL A 84 9.11 8.57 -3.81
N ALA A 85 9.55 9.23 -2.75
CA ALA A 85 8.66 9.97 -1.86
C ALA A 85 8.36 11.35 -2.46
N VAL A 86 7.07 11.66 -2.60
CA VAL A 86 6.57 12.98 -2.99
C VAL A 86 6.07 13.66 -1.73
N ASN A 87 6.82 14.61 -1.21
CA ASN A 87 6.48 15.30 0.03
C ASN A 87 5.67 16.56 -0.27
N THR A 88 4.53 16.68 0.39
CA THR A 88 3.58 17.78 0.22
C THR A 88 3.30 18.46 1.55
N GLN A 89 2.85 19.71 1.48
CA GLN A 89 2.49 20.49 2.66
C GLN A 89 1.19 21.26 2.47
N LEU A 90 0.21 21.00 3.35
CA LEU A 90 -1.06 21.70 3.42
C LEU A 90 -1.18 22.39 4.79
N GLY A 91 -0.95 23.71 4.83
CA GLY A 91 -0.80 24.44 6.08
C GLY A 91 0.37 23.88 6.91
N ASP A 92 0.11 23.50 8.15
CA ASP A 92 1.12 22.87 9.02
C ASP A 92 1.22 21.34 8.85
N LYS A 93 0.32 20.74 8.07
CA LYS A 93 0.29 19.29 7.87
C LYS A 93 1.27 18.89 6.76
N ARG A 94 2.29 18.14 7.13
CA ARG A 94 3.17 17.45 6.18
C ARG A 94 2.59 16.09 5.82
N MET A 95 2.55 15.80 4.53
CA MET A 95 2.13 14.52 4.01
C MET A 95 3.17 14.03 3.00
N ASN A 96 3.16 12.73 2.74
CA ASN A 96 3.88 12.17 1.63
C ASN A 96 2.99 11.22 0.84
N ARG A 97 3.31 11.06 -0.44
CA ARG A 97 2.86 9.94 -1.28
C ARG A 97 4.07 9.17 -1.76
N LEU A 98 3.87 7.88 -2.01
CA LEU A 98 4.92 7.02 -2.54
C LEU A 98 4.60 6.75 -4.01
N ALA A 99 5.40 7.31 -4.90
CA ALA A 99 5.42 6.89 -6.28
C ALA A 99 6.25 5.61 -6.34
N LEU A 100 5.56 4.46 -6.42
CA LEU A 100 6.18 3.16 -6.61
C LEU A 100 6.21 2.85 -8.10
N LEU A 101 7.41 2.86 -8.68
CA LEU A 101 7.62 2.57 -10.09
C LEU A 101 7.94 1.09 -10.29
N THR A 102 7.41 0.50 -11.36
CA THR A 102 7.81 -0.83 -11.84
C THR A 102 7.96 -0.78 -13.37
N PRO A 103 8.73 -1.67 -14.02
CA PRO A 103 8.85 -1.70 -15.48
C PRO A 103 7.72 -2.51 -16.11
N ASP A 104 7.04 -2.00 -17.15
CA ASP A 104 6.06 -2.79 -17.92
C ASP A 104 6.71 -3.90 -18.76
N GLU A 105 5.93 -4.65 -19.52
CA GLU A 105 6.43 -5.76 -20.35
C GLU A 105 7.47 -5.34 -21.39
N ALA A 106 7.44 -4.07 -21.81
CA ALA A 106 8.41 -3.48 -22.74
C ALA A 106 9.59 -2.80 -22.02
N GLY A 107 9.57 -2.76 -20.69
CA GLY A 107 10.63 -2.17 -19.85
C GLY A 107 10.43 -0.71 -19.53
N PHE A 108 9.28 -0.12 -19.86
CA PHE A 108 8.99 1.26 -19.49
C PHE A 108 8.57 1.34 -18.04
N TRP A 109 9.34 2.09 -17.25
CA TRP A 109 9.04 2.34 -15.85
C TRP A 109 7.82 3.24 -15.72
N LYS A 110 6.87 2.85 -14.87
CA LYS A 110 5.60 3.55 -14.66
C LYS A 110 5.21 3.48 -13.20
N ILE A 111 4.62 4.54 -12.70
CA ILE A 111 4.07 4.64 -11.35
C ILE A 111 2.81 3.79 -11.27
N ASP A 112 2.67 2.98 -10.22
CA ASP A 112 1.40 2.34 -9.89
C ASP A 112 0.43 3.39 -9.33
N PHE A 113 -0.60 3.75 -10.12
CA PHE A 113 -1.52 4.82 -9.75
C PHE A 113 -2.34 4.46 -8.51
N GLU A 114 -2.85 3.23 -8.41
CA GLU A 114 -3.74 2.88 -7.30
C GLU A 114 -2.99 2.86 -5.97
N SER A 115 -1.73 2.44 -5.96
CA SER A 115 -0.80 2.58 -4.83
C SER A 115 -0.53 4.05 -4.50
N PHE A 116 -0.18 4.86 -5.49
CA PHE A 116 0.10 6.30 -5.31
C PHE A 116 -1.11 7.06 -4.75
N ALA A 117 -2.29 6.77 -5.28
CA ALA A 117 -3.57 7.33 -4.87
C ALA A 117 -4.12 6.73 -3.58
N ARG A 118 -3.55 5.60 -3.12
CA ARG A 118 -4.00 4.81 -1.96
C ARG A 118 -5.47 4.42 -2.09
N ILE A 119 -5.86 3.95 -3.27
CA ILE A 119 -7.26 3.58 -3.54
C ILE A 119 -7.72 2.52 -2.55
N VAL A 120 -8.92 2.72 -2.02
CA VAL A 120 -9.65 1.82 -1.11
C VAL A 120 -11.04 1.64 -1.68
N GLU A 121 -11.47 0.40 -1.81
CA GLU A 121 -12.75 0.06 -2.45
C GLU A 121 -13.52 -1.00 -1.64
N PRO A 122 -14.77 -0.70 -1.22
CA PRO A 122 -15.43 0.61 -1.27
C PRO A 122 -14.73 1.61 -0.33
N SER A 123 -15.14 2.88 -0.36
CA SER A 123 -14.46 3.93 0.42
C SER A 123 -14.52 3.64 1.94
N TRP A 124 -13.62 4.25 2.72
CA TRP A 124 -13.66 4.12 4.18
C TRP A 124 -14.99 4.58 4.79
N SER A 125 -15.65 5.60 4.22
CA SER A 125 -17.00 6.01 4.68
C SER A 125 -18.03 4.93 4.36
N ASP A 126 -18.00 4.34 3.16
CA ASP A 126 -18.91 3.23 2.84
C ASP A 126 -18.68 2.02 3.77
N LEU A 127 -17.42 1.69 4.05
CA LEU A 127 -17.06 0.61 4.96
C LEU A 127 -17.52 0.88 6.40
N LEU A 128 -17.24 2.06 6.94
CA LEU A 128 -17.45 2.39 8.36
C LEU A 128 -18.85 2.94 8.68
N GLU A 129 -19.48 3.67 7.76
CA GLU A 129 -20.75 4.36 7.99
C GLU A 129 -21.91 3.64 7.29
N LYS A 130 -21.67 3.06 6.12
CA LYS A 130 -22.68 2.31 5.35
C LYS A 130 -22.60 0.80 5.51
N ASN A 131 -21.72 0.33 6.40
CA ASN A 131 -21.55 -1.08 6.74
C ASN A 131 -21.28 -1.99 5.52
N ALA A 132 -20.46 -1.54 4.58
CA ALA A 132 -20.05 -2.42 3.49
C ALA A 132 -19.42 -3.72 4.05
N PRO A 133 -19.76 -4.90 3.51
CA PRO A 133 -19.38 -6.17 4.12
C PRO A 133 -17.92 -6.55 3.88
N VAL A 134 -17.34 -6.10 2.77
CA VAL A 134 -15.97 -6.43 2.34
C VAL A 134 -15.33 -5.17 1.77
N ALA A 135 -14.02 -5.01 1.96
CA ALA A 135 -13.24 -3.95 1.33
C ALA A 135 -11.80 -4.39 1.00
N MET A 136 -11.25 -3.85 -0.09
CA MET A 136 -9.82 -3.83 -0.35
C MET A 136 -9.23 -2.53 0.19
N VAL A 137 -8.24 -2.63 1.09
CA VAL A 137 -7.65 -1.49 1.79
C VAL A 137 -6.13 -1.45 1.65
N ARG A 138 -5.56 -0.24 1.55
CA ARG A 138 -4.12 0.03 1.62
C ARG A 138 -3.82 0.71 2.95
N VAL A 139 -3.14 -0.02 3.83
CA VAL A 139 -2.99 0.37 5.24
C VAL A 139 -1.54 0.34 5.70
N VAL A 140 -1.27 1.06 6.77
CA VAL A 140 -0.13 0.81 7.66
C VAL A 140 -0.59 -0.14 8.76
N VAL A 141 0.24 -1.11 9.10
CA VAL A 141 -0.08 -2.19 10.03
C VAL A 141 0.87 -2.15 11.22
N GLY A 142 0.34 -2.43 12.41
CA GLY A 142 1.08 -2.67 13.64
C GLY A 142 0.58 -3.92 14.35
N GLN A 143 1.42 -4.50 15.20
CA GLN A 143 0.96 -5.57 16.10
C GLN A 143 0.02 -4.98 17.16
N ASP A 144 -1.10 -5.65 17.42
CA ASP A 144 -2.04 -5.28 18.47
C ASP A 144 -2.47 -6.54 19.25
N PHE A 145 -3.17 -6.36 20.38
CA PHE A 145 -3.58 -7.40 21.31
C PHE A 145 -4.98 -7.17 21.89
N TYR A 146 -5.80 -6.37 21.23
CA TYR A 146 -7.21 -6.19 21.61
C TYR A 146 -8.07 -7.35 21.11
N TYR A 147 -8.82 -7.99 22.01
CA TYR A 147 -9.70 -9.12 21.70
C TYR A 147 -11.04 -8.95 22.41
N ASN A 148 -12.13 -8.92 21.65
CA ASN A 148 -13.50 -8.93 22.17
C ASN A 148 -14.50 -9.44 21.09
N GLY A 149 -15.78 -9.54 21.45
CA GLY A 149 -16.85 -9.87 20.49
C GLY A 149 -16.58 -11.16 19.71
N PHE A 150 -16.76 -11.12 18.39
CA PHE A 150 -16.45 -12.23 17.48
C PHE A 150 -14.99 -12.72 17.56
N PHE A 151 -14.06 -11.83 17.92
CA PHE A 151 -12.62 -12.09 17.98
C PHE A 151 -12.10 -12.31 19.40
N LEU A 152 -12.95 -12.74 20.35
CA LEU A 152 -12.58 -12.86 21.77
C LEU A 152 -11.51 -13.92 22.06
N ASP A 153 -11.47 -15.01 21.30
CA ASP A 153 -10.54 -16.13 21.54
C ASP A 153 -9.15 -15.82 20.96
N ASP A 154 -8.27 -15.30 21.82
CA ASP A 154 -6.89 -14.96 21.48
C ASP A 154 -6.03 -16.21 21.17
N THR A 155 -6.50 -17.43 21.44
CA THR A 155 -5.83 -18.66 21.00
C THR A 155 -6.13 -18.99 19.55
N GLN A 156 -7.25 -18.49 19.02
CA GLN A 156 -7.67 -18.65 17.62
C GLN A 156 -7.27 -17.48 16.74
N TRP A 157 -7.27 -16.26 17.26
CA TRP A 157 -7.09 -15.04 16.48
C TRP A 157 -5.76 -14.36 16.77
N ARG A 158 -5.17 -13.77 15.73
CA ARG A 158 -4.08 -12.80 15.85
C ARG A 158 -4.59 -11.43 15.45
N CYS A 159 -4.39 -10.45 16.34
CA CYS A 159 -4.83 -9.08 16.15
C CYS A 159 -3.72 -8.20 15.56
N PHE A 160 -4.12 -7.28 14.68
CA PHE A 160 -3.28 -6.24 14.08
C PHE A 160 -4.03 -4.91 14.11
N GLY A 161 -3.33 -3.85 14.48
CA GLY A 161 -3.81 -2.49 14.27
C GLY A 161 -3.62 -2.14 12.79
N ILE A 162 -4.68 -1.69 12.13
CA ILE A 162 -4.64 -1.22 10.74
C ILE A 162 -5.05 0.25 10.69
N VAL A 163 -4.24 1.07 10.03
CA VAL A 163 -4.43 2.52 9.94
C VAL A 163 -4.40 2.94 8.48
N SER A 164 -5.41 3.70 8.06
CA SER A 164 -5.38 4.37 6.75
C SER A 164 -4.43 5.57 6.82
N PRO A 165 -3.51 5.75 5.86
CA PRO A 165 -2.67 6.95 5.80
C PRO A 165 -3.45 8.26 5.67
N GLU A 166 -4.74 8.19 5.31
CA GLU A 166 -5.60 9.35 5.11
C GLU A 166 -6.50 9.64 6.33
N ARG A 167 -6.46 8.80 7.37
CA ARG A 167 -7.30 8.89 8.57
C ARG A 167 -6.48 8.68 9.84
N SER A 168 -6.95 9.21 10.96
CA SER A 168 -6.27 9.05 12.26
C SER A 168 -6.80 7.89 13.08
N GLU A 169 -7.98 7.35 12.73
CA GLU A 169 -8.60 6.27 13.49
C GLU A 169 -7.91 4.93 13.23
N VAL A 170 -7.54 4.26 14.33
CA VAL A 170 -7.07 2.88 14.31
C VAL A 170 -8.27 1.94 14.20
N MET A 171 -8.15 0.96 13.32
CA MET A 171 -9.05 -0.18 13.19
C MET A 171 -8.30 -1.47 13.52
N LEU A 172 -9.03 -2.56 13.70
CA LEU A 172 -8.46 -3.86 14.05
C LEU A 172 -8.73 -4.87 12.94
N GLY A 173 -7.65 -5.48 12.46
CA GLY A 173 -7.67 -6.59 11.52
C GLY A 173 -7.26 -7.89 12.21
N TYR A 174 -7.97 -8.98 11.96
CA TYR A 174 -7.71 -10.27 12.59
C TYR A 174 -7.46 -11.37 11.57
N CYS A 175 -6.44 -12.19 11.80
CA CYS A 175 -6.21 -13.44 11.06
C CYS A 175 -6.44 -14.64 11.98
N ARG A 176 -6.94 -15.75 11.43
CA ARG A 176 -6.92 -17.03 12.16
C ARG A 176 -5.48 -17.50 12.31
N LYS A 177 -5.04 -17.81 13.53
CA LYS A 177 -3.71 -18.34 13.80
C LYS A 177 -3.45 -19.62 13.00
N GLY A 178 -2.31 -19.67 12.32
CA GLY A 178 -1.92 -20.78 11.45
C GLY A 178 -2.58 -20.77 10.07
N SER A 179 -3.38 -19.75 9.71
CA SER A 179 -3.82 -19.57 8.33
C SER A 179 -2.72 -18.99 7.44
N ARG A 180 -2.89 -19.07 6.12
CA ARG A 180 -2.00 -18.42 5.16
C ARG A 180 -1.91 -16.90 5.37
N GLN A 181 -3.01 -16.26 5.76
CA GLN A 181 -3.05 -14.82 6.04
C GLN A 181 -2.23 -14.50 7.29
N ASP A 182 -2.34 -15.31 8.35
CA ASP A 182 -1.52 -15.16 9.55
C ASP A 182 -0.01 -15.31 9.23
N ALA A 183 0.35 -16.34 8.45
CA ALA A 183 1.73 -16.54 8.01
C ALA A 183 2.25 -15.39 7.15
N ALA A 184 1.42 -14.91 6.21
CA ALA A 184 1.74 -13.77 5.36
C ALA A 184 1.96 -12.49 6.19
N MET A 185 1.01 -12.13 7.05
CA MET A 185 1.13 -10.95 7.91
C MET A 185 2.36 -11.02 8.81
N GLN A 186 2.64 -12.18 9.44
CA GLN A 186 3.84 -12.35 10.24
C GLN A 186 5.14 -12.18 9.42
N SER A 187 5.15 -12.65 8.18
CA SER A 187 6.29 -12.45 7.27
C SER A 187 6.51 -10.96 6.99
N ILE A 188 5.45 -10.21 6.67
CA ILE A 188 5.55 -8.75 6.42
C ILE A 188 6.05 -8.03 7.68
N MET A 189 5.50 -8.35 8.86
CA MET A 189 5.91 -7.73 10.12
C MET A 189 7.39 -8.00 10.46
N THR A 190 7.89 -9.19 10.15
CA THR A 190 9.28 -9.60 10.42
C THR A 190 10.27 -8.90 9.50
N ASN A 191 9.90 -8.73 8.22
CA ASN A 191 10.77 -8.18 7.19
C ASN A 191 10.61 -6.66 7.01
N ALA A 192 9.77 -6.01 7.82
CA ALA A 192 9.47 -4.60 7.68
C ALA A 192 10.71 -3.71 7.86
N GLY A 193 10.83 -2.73 6.97
CA GLY A 193 11.78 -1.62 7.12
C GLY A 193 11.49 -0.78 8.37
N ARG A 194 12.47 0.02 8.78
CA ARG A 194 12.40 0.89 9.96
C ARG A 194 12.15 2.34 9.52
N SER A 195 11.30 3.06 10.25
CA SER A 195 11.14 4.51 10.17
C SER A 195 12.39 5.24 10.68
N VAL A 196 12.37 6.57 10.59
CA VAL A 196 13.40 7.44 11.18
C VAL A 196 13.50 7.29 12.71
N ASP A 197 12.38 7.02 13.39
CA ASP A 197 12.35 6.78 14.85
C ASP A 197 12.61 5.31 15.23
N GLY A 198 12.90 4.45 14.26
CA GLY A 198 13.20 3.04 14.47
C GLY A 198 11.97 2.14 14.66
N SER A 199 10.76 2.67 14.58
CA SER A 199 9.54 1.86 14.53
C SER A 199 9.41 1.14 13.17
N PRO A 200 8.87 -0.10 13.13
CA PRO A 200 8.64 -0.77 11.85
C PRO A 200 7.54 -0.06 11.06
N ILE A 201 7.80 0.28 9.79
CA ILE A 201 6.76 0.75 8.88
C ILE A 201 6.29 -0.45 8.07
N VAL A 202 5.16 -1.02 8.48
CA VAL A 202 4.57 -2.17 7.80
C VAL A 202 3.44 -1.68 6.92
N ARG A 203 3.60 -1.76 5.60
CA ARG A 203 2.54 -1.47 4.64
C ARG A 203 1.96 -2.77 4.11
N ALA A 204 0.66 -2.81 3.90
CA ALA A 204 0.00 -3.94 3.27
C ALA A 204 -1.22 -3.51 2.47
N THR A 205 -1.53 -4.31 1.44
CA THR A 205 -2.84 -4.27 0.77
C THR A 205 -3.62 -5.50 1.21
N LEU A 206 -4.79 -5.28 1.81
CA LEU A 206 -5.59 -6.34 2.44
C LEU A 206 -6.99 -6.38 1.84
N GLU A 207 -7.57 -7.56 1.76
CA GLU A 207 -9.03 -7.71 1.75
C GLU A 207 -9.49 -7.95 3.18
N ILE A 208 -10.45 -7.15 3.62
CA ILE A 208 -11.03 -7.23 4.97
C ILE A 208 -12.53 -7.42 4.89
N GLN A 209 -13.07 -8.21 5.81
CA GLN A 209 -14.47 -8.59 5.87
C GLN A 209 -15.06 -8.31 7.25
N ARG A 210 -16.29 -7.78 7.29
CA ARG A 210 -17.09 -7.67 8.50
C ARG A 210 -17.63 -9.05 8.90
N ARG A 211 -17.60 -9.33 10.19
CA ARG A 211 -18.16 -10.56 10.77
C ARG A 211 -19.35 -10.22 11.67
N ASP A 212 -20.38 -11.04 11.60
CA ASP A 212 -21.54 -10.90 12.49
C ASP A 212 -21.08 -11.04 13.94
N GLY A 213 -21.43 -10.04 14.78
CA GLY A 213 -20.99 -9.96 16.17
C GLY A 213 -19.61 -9.34 16.40
N ALA A 214 -18.91 -8.90 15.34
CA ALA A 214 -17.74 -8.04 15.47
C ALA A 214 -18.16 -6.58 15.67
N GLU A 215 -17.33 -5.80 16.37
CA GLU A 215 -17.57 -4.36 16.51
C GLU A 215 -17.30 -3.59 15.21
N LEU A 216 -17.79 -2.35 15.13
CA LEU A 216 -17.78 -1.54 13.91
C LEU A 216 -16.40 -1.37 13.26
N ARG A 217 -15.32 -1.39 14.04
CA ARG A 217 -13.94 -1.19 13.59
C ARG A 217 -13.11 -2.47 13.57
N GLN A 218 -13.76 -3.62 13.66
CA GLN A 218 -13.12 -4.93 13.68
C GLN A 218 -13.45 -5.70 12.40
N PHE A 219 -12.40 -6.25 11.79
CA PHE A 219 -12.52 -6.95 10.52
C PHE A 219 -11.67 -8.21 10.51
N GLU A 220 -12.19 -9.27 9.88
CA GLU A 220 -11.36 -10.41 9.52
C GLU A 220 -10.54 -10.04 8.28
N ILE A 221 -9.25 -10.33 8.29
CA ILE A 221 -8.38 -10.24 7.12
C ILE A 221 -8.56 -11.53 6.33
N THR A 222 -9.31 -11.46 5.24
CA THR A 222 -9.64 -12.61 4.39
C THR A 222 -8.60 -12.87 3.33
N ARG A 223 -7.90 -11.81 2.87
CA ARG A 223 -6.75 -11.91 1.97
C ARG A 223 -5.64 -10.94 2.35
N VAL A 224 -4.39 -11.39 2.20
CA VAL A 224 -3.21 -10.48 2.12
C VAL A 224 -2.83 -10.39 0.66
N LEU A 225 -3.18 -9.26 0.02
CA LEU A 225 -3.03 -9.08 -1.42
C LEU A 225 -1.61 -8.67 -1.79
N ALA A 226 -0.96 -7.85 -0.96
CA ALA A 226 0.43 -7.42 -1.17
C ALA A 226 1.16 -7.11 0.14
N GLU A 227 2.47 -7.40 0.17
CA GLU A 227 3.43 -6.77 1.09
C GLU A 227 3.80 -5.40 0.49
N ASP A 228 3.40 -4.29 1.13
CA ASP A 228 3.30 -2.95 0.51
C ASP A 228 1.99 -2.70 -0.28
N TRP A 229 1.88 -1.54 -0.95
CA TRP A 229 0.66 -1.04 -1.61
C TRP A 229 0.57 -1.33 -3.10
N ILE A 230 1.61 -1.94 -3.68
CA ILE A 230 1.63 -2.36 -5.09
C ILE A 230 1.24 -3.84 -5.19
N MET A 231 0.22 -4.12 -5.99
CA MET A 231 -0.27 -5.49 -6.19
C MET A 231 0.49 -6.18 -7.31
N ALA A 232 0.85 -7.44 -7.10
CA ALA A 232 1.34 -8.32 -8.15
C ALA A 232 0.20 -9.12 -8.79
N ALA A 233 0.52 -9.93 -9.79
CA ALA A 233 -0.46 -10.77 -10.49
C ALA A 233 -1.13 -11.82 -9.58
N LYS A 234 -0.47 -12.21 -8.49
CA LYS A 234 -0.99 -13.15 -7.50
C LYS A 234 -1.01 -12.49 -6.11
N PRO A 235 -2.06 -12.73 -5.31
CA PRO A 235 -2.09 -12.30 -3.92
C PRO A 235 -0.92 -12.85 -3.11
N PHE A 236 -0.35 -12.00 -2.26
CA PHE A 236 0.82 -12.33 -1.46
C PHE A 236 0.60 -13.54 -0.53
N ASP A 237 -0.60 -13.69 0.03
CA ASP A 237 -0.95 -14.83 0.89
C ASP A 237 -0.92 -16.20 0.21
N GLU A 238 -0.94 -16.27 -1.13
CA GLU A 238 -0.84 -17.52 -1.87
C GLU A 238 0.56 -18.13 -1.84
N ASN A 239 1.57 -17.37 -1.40
CA ASN A 239 2.92 -17.88 -1.17
C ASN A 239 3.04 -18.69 0.12
N PHE A 240 2.00 -18.70 0.96
CA PHE A 240 1.98 -19.33 2.27
C PHE A 240 1.01 -20.52 2.28
N LYS A 241 1.36 -21.54 3.07
CA LYS A 241 0.56 -22.76 3.22
C LYS A 241 -0.50 -22.59 4.30
#